data_AF-A0A3A4S8X9-F1
#
_entry.id   AF-A0A3A4S8X9-F1
#
_cell.length_a   1.000
_cell.length_b   1.000
_cell.length_c   1.000
_cell.angle_alpha   90.00
_cell.angle_beta   90.00
_cell.angle_gamma   90.00
#
_symmetry.space_group_name_H-M   'P 1'
#
loop_
_entity.id
_entity.type
_entity.pdbx_description
1 polymer ?
#
loop_
_entity_poly.entity_id
_entity_poly.type
_entity_poly.pdbx_seq_one_letter_code
_entity_poly.pdbx_strand_id
1 'polypeptide(L)'
;MKPTRSNGVLELKQHRELKRLRFFGAVMALAGLGLLIYGGLSLIGIYSREQHMVVLEIGLSPEKGQLWVNCVTGASLMLIGIALRLKAGSDSQKTPEQRG
;
A
#
# COMPACT_ATOMS: atom_id res chain seq x y z
N MET A 1 -31.71 22.86 -25.88
CA MET A 1 -30.27 22.94 -25.55
C MET A 1 -29.67 21.54 -25.69
N LYS A 2 -28.74 21.34 -26.62
CA LYS A 2 -28.08 20.04 -26.88
C LYS A 2 -27.04 19.81 -25.78
N PRO A 3 -27.09 18.72 -25.00
CA PRO A 3 -26.04 18.42 -24.04
C PRO A 3 -24.76 18.07 -24.80
N THR A 4 -23.71 18.76 -24.39
CA THR A 4 -22.39 18.82 -24.99
C THR A 4 -21.70 17.45 -24.90
N ARG A 5 -21.44 16.82 -26.05
CA ARG A 5 -20.71 15.54 -26.22
C ARG A 5 -19.34 15.50 -25.50
N SER A 6 -18.80 16.68 -25.16
CA SER A 6 -17.57 16.88 -24.37
C SER A 6 -17.64 16.29 -22.96
N ASN A 7 -18.77 16.45 -22.25
CA ASN A 7 -18.86 16.06 -20.84
C ASN A 7 -18.82 14.53 -20.66
N GLY A 8 -19.38 13.76 -21.60
CA GLY A 8 -19.38 12.29 -21.54
C GLY A 8 -17.99 11.66 -21.70
N VAL A 9 -17.08 12.29 -22.44
CA VAL A 9 -15.70 11.79 -22.62
C VAL A 9 -14.87 12.03 -21.36
N LEU A 10 -15.11 13.14 -20.66
CA LEU A 10 -14.49 13.46 -19.37
C LEU A 10 -14.93 12.49 -18.28
N GLU A 11 -16.23 12.20 -18.18
CA GLU A 11 -16.73 11.25 -17.17
C GLU A 11 -16.22 9.81 -17.41
N LEU A 12 -16.15 9.37 -18.67
CA LEU A 12 -15.58 8.05 -19.01
C LEU A 12 -14.08 7.96 -18.68
N LYS A 13 -13.31 9.02 -18.92
CA LYS A 13 -11.89 9.07 -18.52
C LYS A 13 -11.75 9.03 -17.00
N GLN A 14 -12.53 9.83 -16.28
CA GLN A 14 -12.47 9.93 -14.82
C GLN A 14 -12.86 8.60 -14.14
N HIS A 15 -13.86 7.89 -14.64
CA HIS A 15 -14.21 6.55 -14.16
C HIS A 15 -13.10 5.52 -14.40
N ARG A 16 -12.44 5.57 -15.57
CA ARG A 16 -11.33 4.67 -15.90
C ARG A 16 -10.12 4.95 -15.01
N GLU A 17 -9.84 6.23 -14.72
CA GLU A 17 -8.77 6.64 -13.81
C GLU A 17 -9.04 6.23 -12.36
N LEU A 18 -10.27 6.41 -11.84
CA LEU A 18 -10.65 5.94 -10.51
C LEU A 18 -10.51 4.42 -10.37
N LYS A 19 -10.94 3.67 -11.39
CA LYS A 19 -10.81 2.20 -11.40
C LYS A 19 -9.34 1.78 -11.40
N ARG A 20 -8.50 2.48 -12.16
CA ARG A 20 -7.05 2.27 -12.19
C ARG A 20 -6.39 2.61 -10.85
N LEU A 21 -6.80 3.70 -10.21
CA LEU A 21 -6.30 4.13 -8.90
C LEU A 21 -6.63 3.12 -7.79
N ARG A 22 -7.87 2.59 -7.78
CA ARG A 22 -8.24 1.49 -6.85
C ARG A 22 -7.44 0.23 -7.09
N PHE A 23 -7.23 -0.15 -8.35
CA PHE A 23 -6.43 -1.32 -8.70
C PHE A 23 -4.98 -1.16 -8.24
N PHE A 24 -4.38 0.01 -8.50
CA PHE A 24 -3.01 0.32 -8.08
C PHE A 24 -2.87 0.31 -6.55
N GLY A 25 -3.83 0.90 -5.83
CA GLY A 25 -3.86 0.85 -4.37
C GLY A 25 -3.96 -0.57 -3.82
N ALA A 26 -4.76 -1.44 -4.45
CA ALA A 26 -4.88 -2.84 -4.05
C ALA A 26 -3.58 -3.63 -4.31
N VAL A 27 -2.93 -3.43 -5.46
CA VAL A 27 -1.64 -4.07 -5.78
C VAL A 27 -0.55 -3.62 -4.80
N MET A 28 -0.47 -2.32 -4.49
CA MET A 28 0.49 -1.79 -3.52
C MET A 28 0.25 -2.34 -2.12
N ALA A 29 -1.00 -2.48 -1.69
CA ALA A 29 -1.33 -3.07 -0.40
C ALA A 29 -0.93 -4.54 -0.32
N LEU A 30 -1.14 -5.32 -1.39
CA LEU A 30 -0.72 -6.72 -1.46
C LEU A 30 0.81 -6.87 -1.47
N ALA A 31 1.51 -6.02 -2.22
CA ALA A 31 2.98 -5.98 -2.22
C ALA A 31 3.53 -5.64 -0.82
N GLY A 32 2.92 -4.64 -0.16
CA GLY A 32 3.26 -4.26 1.21
C GLY A 32 3.05 -5.39 2.21
N LEU A 33 1.92 -6.12 2.10
CA LEU A 33 1.62 -7.27 2.94
C LEU A 33 2.65 -8.40 2.77
N GLY A 34 3.06 -8.69 1.53
CA GLY A 34 4.09 -9.69 1.24
C GLY A 34 5.43 -9.37 1.91
N LEU A 35 5.88 -8.11 1.80
CA LEU A 35 7.09 -7.63 2.46
C LEU A 35 6.98 -7.69 4.00
N LEU A 36 5.81 -7.37 4.54
CA LEU A 36 5.57 -7.40 5.98
C LEU A 36 5.61 -8.82 6.55
N ILE A 37 5.00 -9.78 5.84
CA ILE A 37 5.02 -11.21 6.22
C ILE A 37 6.45 -11.74 6.11
N TYR A 38 7.13 -11.47 5.00
CA TYR A 38 8.51 -11.93 4.79
C TYR A 38 9.47 -11.36 5.85
N GLY A 39 9.46 -10.04 6.03
CA GLY A 39 10.30 -9.36 7.02
C GLY A 39 9.95 -9.78 8.45
N GLY A 40 8.66 -9.85 8.77
CA GLY A 40 8.16 -10.22 10.10
C GLY A 40 8.49 -11.66 10.50
N LEU A 41 8.21 -12.64 9.62
CA LEU A 41 8.53 -14.04 9.88
C LEU A 41 10.05 -14.26 9.97
N SER A 42 10.83 -13.57 9.13
CA SER A 42 12.30 -13.64 9.19
C SER A 42 12.84 -13.04 10.49
N LEU A 43 12.29 -11.92 10.95
CA LEU A 43 12.60 -11.35 12.26
C LEU A 43 12.28 -12.34 13.38
N ILE A 44 11.06 -12.89 13.40
CA ILE A 44 10.63 -13.86 14.41
C ILE A 44 11.58 -15.06 14.42
N GLY A 45 11.98 -15.58 13.25
CA GLY A 45 12.94 -16.68 13.16
C GLY A 45 14.32 -16.35 13.73
N ILE A 46 14.82 -15.13 13.52
CA ILE A 46 16.11 -14.67 14.07
C ILE A 46 16.03 -14.47 15.59
N TYR A 47 14.94 -13.89 16.09
CA TYR A 47 14.76 -13.65 17.52
C TYR A 47 14.34 -14.91 18.29
N SER A 48 13.74 -15.90 17.63
CA SER A 48 13.29 -17.16 18.23
C SER A 48 14.36 -18.25 18.25
N ARG A 49 15.45 -18.13 17.47
CA ARG A 49 16.61 -19.02 17.65
C ARG A 49 17.31 -18.62 18.95
N GLU A 50 17.29 -19.51 19.94
CA GLU A 50 18.08 -19.39 21.16
C GLU A 50 19.52 -19.01 20.81
N GLN A 51 19.96 -17.86 21.29
CA GLN A 51 21.30 -17.33 21.05
C GLN A 51 22.32 -18.15 21.84
N HIS A 52 22.71 -19.31 21.30
CA HIS A 52 23.81 -20.11 21.85
C HIS A 52 25.21 -19.59 21.51
N MET A 53 25.33 -18.39 20.92
CA MET A 53 26.64 -17.78 20.66
C MET A 53 26.73 -16.38 21.26
N VAL A 54 27.25 -16.35 22.48
CA VAL A 54 28.33 -15.47 22.96
C VAL A 54 28.89 -14.56 21.86
N VAL A 55 28.28 -13.41 21.56
CA VAL A 55 28.98 -12.20 21.09
C VAL A 55 28.10 -10.99 21.42
N LEU A 56 28.58 -10.21 22.38
CA LEU A 56 28.01 -8.99 22.94
C LEU A 56 28.21 -7.76 22.01
N GLU A 57 28.36 -7.92 20.69
CA GLU A 57 28.72 -6.81 19.76
C GLU A 57 27.66 -6.45 18.71
N ILE A 58 26.54 -7.17 18.58
CA ILE A 58 25.74 -7.12 17.34
C ILE A 58 24.27 -6.75 17.64
N GLY A 59 24.06 -5.56 18.18
CA GLY A 59 22.73 -4.93 18.25
C GLY A 59 22.15 -4.56 16.87
N LEU A 60 23.01 -4.38 15.86
CA LEU A 60 22.66 -4.16 14.45
C LEU A 60 23.51 -5.05 13.54
N SER A 61 23.14 -6.32 13.34
CA SER A 61 23.66 -7.01 12.16
C SER A 61 23.02 -6.35 10.92
N PRO A 62 23.76 -6.13 9.82
CA PRO A 62 23.20 -5.57 8.59
C PRO A 62 21.98 -6.37 8.09
N GLU A 63 21.95 -7.68 8.36
CA GLU A 63 20.82 -8.57 8.08
C GLU A 63 19.56 -8.20 8.88
N LYS A 64 19.67 -7.98 10.19
CA LYS A 64 18.53 -7.51 11.02
C LYS A 64 18.04 -6.14 10.56
N GLY A 65 18.96 -5.24 10.22
CA GLY A 65 18.65 -3.92 9.68
C GLY A 65 17.87 -4.00 8.37
N GLN A 66 18.32 -4.83 7.43
CA GLN A 66 17.65 -5.01 6.14
C GLN A 66 16.24 -5.58 6.29
N LEU A 67 16.03 -6.50 7.22
CA LEU A 67 14.70 -7.06 7.48
C LEU A 67 13.75 -6.05 8.14
N TRP A 68 14.25 -5.22 9.06
CA TRP A 68 13.48 -4.08 9.60
C TRP A 68 13.10 -3.07 8.51
N VAL A 69 14.02 -2.76 7.60
CA VAL A 69 13.74 -1.91 6.43
C VAL A 69 12.63 -2.53 5.59
N ASN A 70 12.69 -3.82 5.30
CA ASN A 70 11.63 -4.52 4.55
C ASN A 70 10.27 -4.43 5.26
N CYS A 71 10.23 -4.58 6.59
CA CYS A 71 9.01 -4.40 7.37
C CYS A 71 8.47 -2.96 7.28
N VAL A 72 9.31 -1.95 7.45
CA VAL A 72 8.91 -0.53 7.38
C VAL A 72 8.45 -0.15 5.98
N THR A 73 9.15 -0.62 4.94
CA THR A 73 8.74 -0.43 3.54
C THR A 73 7.41 -1.13 3.26
N GLY A 74 7.23 -2.36 3.74
CA GLY A 74 5.97 -3.10 3.61
C GLY A 74 4.80 -2.38 4.27
N ALA A 75 4.98 -1.90 5.51
CA ALA A 75 3.98 -1.12 6.23
C ALA A 75 3.63 0.18 5.51
N SER A 76 4.65 0.89 5.00
CA SER A 76 4.49 2.14 4.27
C SER A 76 3.70 1.94 2.97
N LEU A 77 4.01 0.90 2.19
CA LEU A 77 3.26 0.53 0.99
C LEU A 77 1.81 0.15 1.29
N MET A 78 1.59 -0.55 2.40
CA MET A 78 0.24 -0.90 2.85
C MET A 78 -0.58 0.35 3.21
N LEU A 79 0.00 1.30 3.96
CA LEU A 79 -0.65 2.56 4.29
C LEU A 79 -0.95 3.40 3.05
N ILE A 80 -0.01 3.50 2.10
CA ILE A 80 -0.22 4.21 0.83
C ILE A 80 -1.35 3.56 0.03
N GLY A 81 -1.37 2.22 -0.06
CA GLY A 81 -2.43 1.49 -0.73
C GLY A 81 -3.82 1.73 -0.12
N ILE A 82 -3.91 1.74 1.21
CA ILE A 82 -5.14 2.06 1.94
C ILE A 82 -5.55 3.52 1.70
N ALA A 83 -4.62 4.47 1.80
CA ALA A 83 -4.89 5.89 1.58
C ALA A 83 -5.41 6.16 0.15
N LEU A 84 -4.81 5.53 -0.87
CA LEU A 84 -5.28 5.60 -2.25
C LEU A 84 -6.68 5.02 -2.42
N ARG A 85 -6.99 3.91 -1.73
CA ARG A 85 -8.32 3.29 -1.76
C ARG A 85 -9.38 4.17 -1.09
N LEU A 86 -9.06 4.78 0.05
CA LEU A 86 -9.94 5.72 0.75
C LEU A 86 -10.19 6.98 -0.09
N LYS A 87 -9.13 7.54 -0.69
CA LYS A 87 -9.25 8.70 -1.59
C LYS A 87 -10.12 8.38 -2.81
N ALA A 88 -9.91 7.24 -3.45
CA ALA A 88 -10.77 6.78 -4.55
C ALA A 88 -12.21 6.43 -4.10
N GLY A 89 -12.44 6.19 -2.82
CA GLY A 89 -13.78 6.08 -2.22
C GLY A 89 -14.45 7.44 -2.09
N SER A 90 -13.75 8.40 -1.50
CA SER A 90 -14.23 9.78 -1.29
C SER A 90 -14.51 10.50 -2.60
N ASP A 91 -13.61 10.42 -3.59
CA ASP A 91 -13.82 11.05 -4.90
C ASP A 91 -15.00 10.43 -5.66
N SER A 92 -15.27 9.14 -5.45
CA SER A 92 -16.45 8.45 -6.02
C SER A 92 -17.77 8.88 -5.37
N GLN A 93 -17.73 9.41 -4.13
CA GLN A 93 -18.91 9.92 -3.41
C GLN A 93 -19.16 11.40 -3.63
N LYS A 94 -18.21 12.16 -4.18
CA LYS A 94 -18.42 13.57 -4.57
C LYS A 94 -19.05 13.73 -5.96
N THR A 95 -18.99 12.69 -6.80
CA THR A 95 -19.58 12.69 -8.14
C THR A 95 -21.11 12.48 -8.23
N PRO A 96 -21.85 11.92 -7.25
CA PRO A 96 -23.31 11.80 -7.34
C PRO A 96 -24.08 13.08 -6.97
N GLU A 97 -23.45 14.09 -6.36
CA GLU A 97 -24.14 15.25 -5.75
C GLU A 97 -24.12 16.53 -6.62
N GLN A 98 -23.89 16.42 -7.94
CA GLN A 98 -24.18 17.52 -8.89
C GLN A 98 -25.40 17.23 -9.78
N ARG A 99 -26.30 16.33 -9.33
CA ARG A 99 -27.60 16.04 -9.97
C ARG A 99 -28.79 16.34 -9.04
N GLY A 100 -28.70 17.41 -8.26
CA GLY A 100 -29.84 18.04 -7.60
C GLY A 100 -30.08 19.41 -8.22
#